data_AF-A0A964IGQ0-F1
#
_entry.id   AF-A0A964IGQ0-F1
#
_cell.length_a   1.000
_cell.length_b   1.000
_cell.length_c   1.000
_cell.angle_alpha   90.00
_cell.angle_beta   90.00
_cell.angle_gamma   90.00
#
_symmetry.space_group_name_H-M   'P 1'
#
loop_
_entity.id
_entity.type
_entity.pdbx_description
1 polymer ?
#
loop_
_entity_poly.entity_id
_entity_poly.type
_entity_poly.pdbx_seq_one_letter_code
_entity_poly.pdbx_strand_id
1 'polypeptide(L)'
;MLNYFNAYTGAHGAQASQVGAVGSFYGIGPESSIPLGFDDSVWARYGVGDLLNLKDANGRAYTRNVFNSPTEAAGHLLSQGMGVPPLAPFEGAIVACSIASLQKMGAKFLMCNNALGAWSLELAARGKGDATAIGTELRAHLLPGVTVVQAMVVAIAQAQAADIAYNRQ
;
A
#
# COMPACT_ATOMS: atom_id res chain seq x y z
N MET A 1 0.79 -1.24 -10.37
CA MET A 1 -0.42 -2.05 -10.66
C MET A 1 -1.31 -1.45 -11.75
N LEU A 2 -1.73 -0.18 -11.70
CA LEU A 2 -2.60 0.39 -12.76
C LEU A 2 -2.01 0.21 -14.18
N ASN A 3 -0.71 0.48 -14.33
CA ASN A 3 0.01 0.24 -15.59
C ASN A 3 -0.08 -1.22 -16.06
N TYR A 4 -0.02 -2.19 -15.15
CA TYR A 4 -0.11 -3.62 -15.46
C TYR A 4 -1.48 -3.97 -16.04
N PHE A 5 -2.56 -3.47 -15.42
CA PHE A 5 -3.92 -3.62 -15.97
C PHE A 5 -4.02 -3.00 -17.36
N ASN A 6 -3.62 -1.74 -17.51
CA ASN A 6 -3.72 -1.02 -18.78
C ASN A 6 -2.90 -1.69 -19.90
N ALA A 7 -1.72 -2.22 -19.59
CA ALA A 7 -0.88 -2.92 -20.55
C ALA A 7 -1.56 -4.19 -21.07
N TYR A 8 -2.16 -4.99 -20.19
CA TYR A 8 -2.89 -6.19 -20.59
C TYR A 8 -4.17 -5.86 -21.36
N THR A 9 -4.90 -4.81 -20.97
CA THR A 9 -6.05 -4.35 -21.74
C THR A 9 -5.62 -3.90 -23.14
N GLY A 10 -4.57 -3.09 -23.25
CA GLY A 10 -4.10 -2.58 -24.54
C GLY A 10 -3.51 -3.65 -25.46
N ALA A 11 -2.70 -4.56 -24.92
CA ALA A 11 -2.01 -5.58 -25.71
C ALA A 11 -2.87 -6.82 -26.00
N HIS A 12 -3.80 -7.16 -25.11
CA HIS A 12 -4.56 -8.42 -25.16
C HIS A 12 -6.08 -8.25 -25.12
N GLY A 13 -6.60 -7.02 -25.02
CA GLY A 13 -8.05 -6.78 -24.89
C GLY A 13 -8.64 -7.31 -23.57
N ALA A 14 -7.80 -7.66 -22.60
CA ALA A 14 -8.25 -8.22 -21.33
C ALA A 14 -9.00 -7.18 -20.49
N GLN A 15 -10.08 -7.60 -19.84
CA GLN A 15 -10.70 -6.83 -18.77
C GLN A 15 -9.82 -6.87 -17.52
N ALA A 16 -9.82 -5.82 -16.71
CA ALA A 16 -9.00 -5.77 -15.51
C ALA A 16 -9.26 -6.95 -14.55
N SER A 17 -10.52 -7.41 -14.46
CA SER A 17 -10.92 -8.58 -13.67
C SER A 17 -10.30 -9.90 -14.14
N GLN A 18 -9.82 -9.96 -15.39
CA GLN A 18 -9.14 -11.12 -15.97
C GLN A 18 -7.62 -11.07 -15.76
N VAL A 19 -7.08 -9.94 -15.31
CA VAL A 19 -5.66 -9.70 -15.10
C VAL A 19 -5.37 -9.93 -13.61
N GLY A 20 -4.95 -11.15 -13.25
CA GLY A 20 -4.62 -11.46 -11.86
C GLY A 20 -3.48 -10.59 -11.33
N ALA A 21 -3.77 -9.71 -10.37
CA ALA A 21 -2.78 -8.82 -9.75
C ALA A 21 -2.87 -8.88 -8.22
N VAL A 22 -1.71 -8.98 -7.58
CA VAL A 22 -1.59 -9.01 -6.12
C VAL A 22 -0.64 -7.90 -5.66
N GLY A 23 -1.16 -6.96 -4.89
CA GLY A 23 -0.37 -6.00 -4.11
C GLY A 23 0.11 -6.64 -2.82
N SER A 24 1.36 -6.39 -2.44
CA SER A 24 1.92 -6.89 -1.18
C SER A 24 2.39 -5.73 -0.31
N PHE A 25 1.98 -5.75 0.96
CA PHE A 25 2.49 -4.90 2.02
C PHE A 25 3.53 -5.68 2.83
N TYR A 26 4.79 -5.31 2.66
CA TYR A 26 5.95 -5.96 3.24
C TYR A 26 7.13 -4.98 3.36
N GLY A 27 8.24 -5.46 3.92
CA GLY A 27 9.44 -4.68 4.13
C GLY A 27 9.53 -4.09 5.54
N ILE A 28 10.68 -3.53 5.85
CA ILE A 28 11.01 -2.86 7.10
C ILE A 28 11.82 -1.60 6.78
N GLY A 29 11.80 -0.61 7.68
CA GLY A 29 12.53 0.65 7.48
C GLY A 29 11.83 1.59 6.50
N PRO A 30 12.57 2.56 5.90
CA PRO A 30 11.99 3.67 5.14
C PRO A 30 11.14 3.25 3.93
N GLU A 31 11.47 2.11 3.32
CA GLU A 31 10.76 1.55 2.15
C GLU A 31 9.63 0.58 2.54
N SER A 32 9.27 0.53 3.83
CA SER A 32 8.20 -0.35 4.31
C SER A 32 6.86 0.07 3.72
N SER A 33 6.19 -0.87 3.06
CA SER A 33 4.84 -0.68 2.53
C SER A 33 3.74 -1.06 3.53
N ILE A 34 4.11 -1.52 4.74
CA ILE A 34 3.17 -1.89 5.81
C ILE A 34 2.15 -0.78 6.14
N PRO A 35 2.54 0.50 6.29
CA PRO A 35 1.61 1.55 6.73
C PRO A 35 0.50 1.85 5.71
N LEU A 36 0.72 1.49 4.44
CA LEU A 36 -0.24 1.70 3.35
C LEU A 36 -1.49 0.82 3.51
N GLY A 37 -1.39 -0.27 4.27
CA GLY A 37 -2.48 -1.24 4.45
C GLY A 37 -3.48 -0.91 5.54
N PHE A 38 -3.35 0.25 6.22
CA PHE A 38 -4.21 0.62 7.36
C PHE A 38 -5.20 1.74 7.03
N ASP A 39 -6.27 1.83 7.80
CA ASP A 39 -7.22 2.92 7.70
C ASP A 39 -6.68 4.27 8.24
N ASP A 40 -7.50 5.32 8.12
CA ASP A 40 -7.14 6.68 8.52
C ASP A 40 -6.87 6.81 10.03
N SER A 41 -7.45 5.95 10.86
CA SER A 41 -7.30 6.03 12.32
C SER A 41 -5.87 5.72 12.75
N VAL A 42 -5.24 4.71 12.13
CA VAL A 42 -3.83 4.36 12.35
C VAL A 42 -2.93 5.49 11.85
N TRP A 43 -3.25 6.09 10.69
CA TRP A 43 -2.49 7.20 10.14
C TRP A 43 -2.47 8.41 11.06
N ALA A 44 -3.63 8.80 11.57
CA ALA A 44 -3.77 9.89 12.52
C ALA A 44 -3.09 9.57 13.85
N ARG A 45 -3.28 8.37 14.41
CA ARG A 45 -2.79 8.00 15.74
C ARG A 45 -1.27 7.90 15.80
N TYR A 46 -0.65 7.26 14.80
CA TYR A 46 0.79 7.02 14.81
C TYR A 46 1.61 8.06 14.05
N GLY A 47 0.94 9.01 13.39
CA GLY A 47 1.61 10.06 12.60
C GLY A 47 2.29 9.47 11.37
N VAL A 48 1.61 8.58 10.65
CA VAL A 48 2.20 7.84 9.52
C VAL A 48 2.69 8.77 8.42
N GLY A 49 1.94 9.84 8.11
CA GLY A 49 2.38 10.82 7.11
C GLY A 49 3.71 11.47 7.47
N ASP A 50 3.95 11.80 8.74
CA ASP A 50 5.24 12.33 9.20
C ASP A 50 6.35 11.26 9.12
N LEU A 51 6.06 10.04 9.58
CA LEU A 51 7.03 8.93 9.57
C LEU A 51 7.52 8.61 8.16
N LEU A 52 6.64 8.73 7.15
CA LEU A 52 6.94 8.47 5.75
C LEU A 52 7.30 9.73 4.95
N ASN A 53 7.37 10.90 5.60
CA ASN A 53 7.57 12.19 4.96
C ASN A 53 6.61 12.43 3.76
N LEU A 54 5.33 12.13 3.98
CA LEU A 54 4.24 12.35 3.04
C LEU A 54 3.48 13.60 3.47
N LYS A 55 3.64 14.67 2.71
CA LYS A 55 3.09 16.00 3.03
C LYS A 55 2.25 16.51 1.88
N ASP A 56 1.23 17.30 2.19
CA ASP A 56 0.45 18.02 1.20
C ASP A 56 1.25 19.18 0.57
N ALA A 57 0.64 19.88 -0.39
CA ALA A 57 1.24 21.04 -1.04
C ALA A 57 1.58 22.21 -0.09
N ASN A 58 0.99 22.24 1.11
CA ASN A 58 1.28 23.24 2.14
C ASN A 58 2.35 22.76 3.15
N GLY A 59 2.95 21.59 2.91
CA GLY A 59 3.95 20.98 3.79
C GLY A 59 3.38 20.33 5.04
N ARG A 60 2.06 20.11 5.13
CA ARG A 60 1.42 19.42 6.27
C ARG A 60 1.42 17.93 6.04
N ALA A 61 1.85 17.16 7.03
CA ALA A 61 1.82 15.70 6.93
C ALA A 61 0.40 15.16 6.83
N TYR A 62 0.22 14.12 6.02
CA TYR A 62 -1.06 13.45 5.89
C TYR A 62 -1.43 12.70 7.18
N THR A 63 -2.62 12.98 7.70
CA THR A 63 -3.21 12.27 8.86
C THR A 63 -4.21 11.19 8.43
N ARG A 64 -4.35 10.95 7.13
CA ARG A 64 -5.25 9.96 6.53
C ARG A 64 -4.48 9.14 5.51
N ASN A 65 -4.93 7.92 5.22
CA ASN A 65 -4.30 7.08 4.21
C ASN A 65 -4.58 7.61 2.80
N VAL A 66 -3.67 8.48 2.35
CA VAL A 66 -3.74 9.14 1.05
C VAL A 66 -3.67 8.15 -0.12
N PHE A 67 -3.18 6.92 0.07
CA PHE A 67 -3.13 5.90 -0.99
C PHE A 67 -4.38 5.03 -1.07
N ASN A 68 -5.20 4.99 -0.02
CA ASN A 68 -6.46 4.25 -0.05
C ASN A 68 -7.57 5.03 -0.76
N SER A 69 -7.69 6.33 -0.48
CA SER A 69 -8.71 7.20 -1.07
C SER A 69 -8.16 8.63 -1.28
N PRO A 70 -7.24 8.80 -2.24
CA PRO A 70 -6.67 10.11 -2.59
C PRO A 70 -7.70 11.02 -3.25
N THR A 71 -7.42 12.32 -3.18
CA THR A 71 -7.93 13.32 -4.13
C THR A 71 -6.86 13.60 -5.18
N GLU A 72 -7.25 14.25 -6.28
CA GLU A 72 -6.31 14.60 -7.36
C GLU A 72 -5.13 15.47 -6.89
N ALA A 73 -5.35 16.31 -5.88
CA ALA A 73 -4.32 17.13 -5.26
C ALA A 73 -3.14 16.31 -4.67
N ALA A 74 -3.34 15.02 -4.41
CA ALA A 74 -2.29 14.10 -3.95
C ALA A 74 -1.43 13.55 -5.11
N GLY A 75 -1.67 13.96 -6.37
CA GLY A 75 -0.93 13.47 -7.53
C GLY A 75 0.57 13.71 -7.47
N HIS A 76 1.01 14.75 -6.76
CA HIS A 76 2.41 15.03 -6.53
C HIS A 76 3.14 13.87 -5.81
N LEU A 77 2.44 13.06 -5.02
CA LEU A 77 3.03 11.90 -4.32
C LEU A 77 3.50 10.81 -5.29
N LEU A 78 2.88 10.67 -6.47
CA LEU A 78 3.38 9.78 -7.51
C LEU A 78 4.75 10.27 -8.01
N SER A 79 4.90 11.57 -8.23
CA SER A 79 6.16 12.17 -8.68
C SER A 79 7.25 12.00 -7.60
N GLN A 80 6.89 12.23 -6.33
CA GLN A 80 7.78 12.00 -5.19
C GLN A 80 8.27 10.55 -5.12
N GLY A 81 7.36 9.58 -5.24
CA GLY A 81 7.70 8.15 -5.20
C GLY A 81 8.61 7.71 -6.36
N MET A 82 8.60 8.44 -7.48
CA MET A 82 9.49 8.20 -8.62
C MET A 82 10.77 9.05 -8.60
N GLY A 83 10.91 9.97 -7.65
CA GLY A 83 12.05 10.90 -7.61
C GLY A 83 12.11 11.86 -8.80
N VAL A 84 10.96 12.22 -9.39
CA VAL A 84 10.87 13.12 -10.54
C VAL A 84 10.11 14.41 -10.19
N PRO A 85 10.29 15.51 -10.97
CA PRO A 85 9.49 16.71 -10.80
C PRO A 85 7.97 16.43 -10.93
N PRO A 86 7.11 17.25 -10.29
CA PRO A 86 5.65 17.10 -10.42
C PRO A 86 5.19 17.05 -11.89
N LEU A 87 4.51 15.97 -12.27
CA LEU A 87 3.93 15.81 -13.61
C LEU A 87 2.41 15.92 -13.56
N ALA A 88 1.84 16.86 -14.31
CA ALA A 88 0.39 17.11 -14.37
C ALA A 88 -0.47 15.86 -14.66
N PRO A 89 -0.08 14.91 -15.53
CA PRO A 89 -0.85 13.68 -15.74
C PRO A 89 -1.07 12.82 -14.48
N PHE A 90 -0.27 13.01 -13.43
CA PHE A 90 -0.37 12.23 -12.20
C PHE A 90 -1.47 12.70 -11.24
N GLU A 91 -2.02 13.90 -11.43
CA GLU A 91 -3.16 14.40 -10.65
C GLU A 91 -4.40 13.50 -10.83
N GLY A 92 -4.74 13.12 -12.06
CA GLY A 92 -5.82 12.15 -12.30
C GLY A 92 -5.42 10.71 -11.97
N ALA A 93 -4.15 10.35 -12.22
CA ALA A 93 -3.69 8.96 -12.09
C ALA A 93 -3.69 8.46 -10.64
N ILE A 94 -3.44 9.31 -9.63
CA ILE A 94 -3.39 8.89 -8.22
C ILE A 94 -4.72 8.28 -7.75
N VAL A 95 -5.86 8.80 -8.23
CA VAL A 95 -7.20 8.28 -7.88
C VAL A 95 -7.42 6.88 -8.46
N ALA A 96 -7.02 6.66 -9.71
CA ALA A 96 -7.10 5.36 -10.37
C ALA A 96 -6.09 4.35 -9.79
N CYS A 97 -4.92 4.83 -9.32
CA CYS A 97 -3.89 4.03 -8.67
C CYS A 97 -4.19 3.70 -7.20
N SER A 98 -5.26 4.24 -6.61
CA SER A 98 -5.56 4.01 -5.19
C SER A 98 -5.86 2.54 -4.88
N ILE A 99 -5.60 2.12 -3.65
CA ILE A 99 -5.85 0.74 -3.19
C ILE A 99 -7.31 0.36 -3.44
N ALA A 100 -8.26 1.23 -3.06
CA ALA A 100 -9.69 1.00 -3.27
C ALA A 100 -10.06 0.88 -4.76
N SER A 101 -9.49 1.72 -5.64
CA SER A 101 -9.72 1.63 -7.08
C SER A 101 -9.16 0.33 -7.66
N LEU A 102 -7.94 -0.05 -7.28
CA LEU A 102 -7.30 -1.28 -7.74
C LEU A 102 -8.04 -2.53 -7.26
N GLN A 103 -8.57 -2.52 -6.04
CA GLN A 103 -9.43 -3.61 -5.54
C GLN A 103 -10.72 -3.76 -6.37
N LYS A 104 -11.35 -2.64 -6.75
CA LYS A 104 -12.52 -2.66 -7.66
C LYS A 104 -12.17 -3.23 -9.05
N MET A 105 -10.92 -3.05 -9.48
CA MET A 105 -10.40 -3.64 -10.72
C MET A 105 -10.07 -5.14 -10.58
N GLY A 106 -10.13 -5.71 -9.37
CA GLY A 106 -9.89 -7.13 -9.09
C GLY A 106 -8.59 -7.42 -8.36
N ALA A 107 -7.74 -6.42 -8.10
CA ALA A 107 -6.50 -6.62 -7.37
C ALA A 107 -6.76 -7.15 -5.95
N LYS A 108 -5.92 -8.08 -5.51
CA LYS A 108 -5.89 -8.55 -4.11
C LYS A 108 -4.72 -7.89 -3.39
N PHE A 109 -4.88 -7.61 -2.09
CA PHE A 109 -3.83 -7.02 -1.28
C PHE A 109 -3.50 -7.93 -0.10
N LEU A 110 -2.22 -8.26 0.05
CA LEU A 110 -1.73 -9.16 1.09
C LEU A 110 -0.83 -8.39 2.07
N MET A 111 -1.03 -8.62 3.35
CA MET A 111 -0.23 -8.06 4.45
C MET A 111 0.71 -9.13 5.00
N CYS A 112 2.01 -8.87 5.00
CA CYS A 112 3.01 -9.78 5.57
C CYS A 112 2.98 -9.71 7.10
N ASN A 113 2.59 -10.80 7.78
CA ASN A 113 2.49 -10.84 9.24
C ASN A 113 3.84 -10.61 9.96
N ASN A 114 4.94 -11.14 9.42
CA ASN A 114 6.28 -10.90 9.98
C ASN A 114 6.66 -9.41 9.94
N ALA A 115 6.44 -8.75 8.80
CA ALA A 115 6.74 -7.33 8.65
C ALA A 115 5.78 -6.43 9.44
N LEU A 116 4.51 -6.84 9.57
CA LEU A 116 3.54 -6.20 10.46
C LEU A 116 4.02 -6.23 11.92
N GLY A 117 4.51 -7.38 12.40
CA GLY A 117 5.09 -7.50 13.74
C GLY A 117 6.33 -6.63 13.93
N ALA A 118 7.22 -6.61 12.94
CA ALA A 118 8.40 -5.74 12.95
C ALA A 118 8.01 -4.25 13.01
N TRP A 119 6.95 -3.84 12.30
CA TRP A 119 6.48 -2.46 12.33
C TRP A 119 5.82 -2.10 13.67
N SER A 120 5.14 -3.04 14.34
CA SER A 120 4.68 -2.85 15.72
C SER A 120 5.85 -2.61 16.68
N LEU A 121 6.94 -3.36 16.54
CA LEU A 121 8.17 -3.16 17.34
C LEU A 121 8.84 -1.82 17.02
N GLU A 122 8.87 -1.42 15.75
CA GLU A 122 9.40 -0.12 15.33
C GLU A 122 8.62 1.04 15.95
N LEU A 123 7.29 1.01 15.89
CA LEU A 123 6.45 2.03 16.52
C LEU A 123 6.65 2.08 18.05
N ALA A 124 6.76 0.92 18.70
CA ALA A 124 7.06 0.85 20.13
C ALA A 124 8.44 1.45 20.46
N ALA A 125 9.47 1.14 19.67
CA ALA A 125 10.82 1.71 19.80
C ALA A 125 10.83 3.23 19.58
N ARG A 126 9.90 3.77 18.79
CA ARG A 126 9.65 5.21 18.61
C ARG A 126 8.80 5.83 19.73
N GLY A 127 8.54 5.09 20.81
CA GLY A 127 7.80 5.58 21.98
C GLY A 127 6.28 5.66 21.77
N LYS A 128 5.71 4.95 20.79
CA LYS A 128 4.27 5.01 20.48
C LYS A 128 3.39 4.09 21.35
N GLY A 129 3.99 3.34 22.28
CA GLY A 129 3.29 2.45 23.21
C GLY A 129 3.88 1.05 23.26
N ASP A 130 3.09 0.10 23.76
CA ASP A 130 3.46 -1.32 23.83
C ASP A 130 3.29 -2.02 22.48
N ALA A 131 4.29 -2.81 22.08
CA ALA A 131 4.32 -3.47 20.77
C ALA A 131 3.17 -4.47 20.58
N THR A 132 2.74 -5.18 21.63
CA THR A 132 1.65 -6.16 21.54
C THR A 132 0.32 -5.45 21.36
N ALA A 133 0.06 -4.41 22.16
CA ALA A 133 -1.14 -3.59 22.03
C ALA A 133 -1.22 -2.92 20.65
N ILE A 134 -0.11 -2.33 20.17
CA ILE A 134 -0.01 -1.78 18.83
C ILE A 134 -0.32 -2.86 17.79
N GLY A 135 0.30 -4.04 17.88
CA GLY A 135 0.09 -5.13 16.93
C GLY A 135 -1.37 -5.61 16.85
N THR A 136 -2.08 -5.65 17.97
CA THR A 136 -3.52 -5.97 18.00
C THR A 136 -4.33 -4.88 17.29
N GLU A 137 -4.05 -3.62 17.60
CA GLU A 137 -4.73 -2.47 16.98
C GLU A 137 -4.54 -2.43 15.47
N LEU A 138 -3.30 -2.55 15.00
CA LEU A 138 -2.98 -2.51 13.56
C LEU A 138 -3.73 -3.59 12.77
N ARG A 139 -3.95 -4.77 13.36
CA ARG A 139 -4.73 -5.86 12.75
C ARG A 139 -6.23 -5.54 12.69
N ALA A 140 -6.75 -4.84 13.69
CA ALA A 140 -8.15 -4.40 13.71
C ALA A 140 -8.44 -3.29 12.69
N HIS A 141 -7.41 -2.52 12.32
CA HIS A 141 -7.51 -1.35 11.44
C HIS A 141 -6.88 -1.54 10.06
N LEU A 142 -6.86 -2.78 9.56
CA LEU A 142 -6.52 -3.06 8.17
C LEU A 142 -7.61 -2.50 7.24
N LEU A 143 -7.20 -2.03 6.07
CA LEU A 143 -8.13 -1.64 5.02
C LEU A 143 -9.02 -2.83 4.63
N PRO A 144 -10.30 -2.59 4.29
CA PRO A 144 -11.18 -3.63 3.76
C PRO A 144 -10.54 -4.35 2.58
N GLY A 145 -10.65 -5.69 2.54
CA GLY A 145 -10.10 -6.50 1.46
C GLY A 145 -8.59 -6.76 1.51
N VAL A 146 -7.89 -6.31 2.57
CA VAL A 146 -6.49 -6.70 2.84
C VAL A 146 -6.48 -8.01 3.64
N THR A 147 -5.72 -9.01 3.17
CA THR A 147 -5.60 -10.31 3.83
C THR A 147 -4.22 -10.47 4.46
N VAL A 148 -4.17 -10.80 5.76
CA VAL A 148 -2.90 -11.12 6.43
C VAL A 148 -2.44 -12.52 6.03
N VAL A 149 -1.20 -12.64 5.57
CA VAL A 149 -0.52 -13.90 5.29
C VAL A 149 0.65 -14.09 6.27
N GLN A 150 1.03 -15.33 6.55
CA GLN A 150 2.08 -15.65 7.53
C GLN A 150 3.41 -14.92 7.22
N ALA A 151 3.87 -15.00 5.99
CA ALA A 151 5.00 -14.24 5.48
C ALA A 151 4.86 -14.09 3.97
N MET A 152 5.29 -12.95 3.41
CA MET A 152 5.15 -12.72 1.98
C MET A 152 5.93 -13.75 1.15
N VAL A 153 7.13 -14.12 1.60
CA VAL A 153 7.96 -15.14 0.94
C VAL A 153 7.28 -16.51 0.90
N VAL A 154 6.52 -16.88 1.94
CA VAL A 154 5.76 -18.13 1.98
C VAL A 154 4.57 -18.06 1.02
N ALA A 155 3.83 -16.95 1.03
CA ALA A 155 2.69 -16.75 0.14
C ALA A 155 3.12 -16.79 -1.34
N ILE A 156 4.26 -16.17 -1.69
CA ILE A 156 4.83 -16.22 -3.04
C ILE A 156 5.22 -17.66 -3.40
N ALA A 157 5.92 -18.38 -2.52
CA ALA A 157 6.32 -19.76 -2.78
C ALA A 157 5.10 -20.69 -3.00
N GLN A 158 4.04 -20.52 -2.22
CA GLN A 158 2.78 -21.26 -2.39
C GLN A 158 2.08 -20.89 -3.70
N ALA A 159 2.05 -19.61 -4.07
CA ALA A 159 1.48 -19.17 -5.33
C ALA A 159 2.24 -19.77 -6.52
N GLN A 160 3.57 -19.73 -6.49
CA GLN A 160 4.41 -20.33 -7.54
C GLN A 160 4.24 -21.84 -7.63
N ALA A 161 4.10 -22.54 -6.49
CA ALA A 161 3.80 -23.98 -6.46
C ALA A 161 2.40 -24.33 -7.01
N ALA A 162 1.51 -23.34 -7.12
CA ALA A 162 0.21 -23.43 -7.75
C ALA A 162 0.21 -22.84 -9.18
N ASP A 163 1.39 -22.75 -9.82
CA ASP A 163 1.60 -22.25 -11.17
C ASP A 163 1.22 -20.77 -11.40
N ILE A 164 1.15 -19.97 -10.32
CA ILE A 164 0.96 -18.52 -10.42
C ILE A 164 2.32 -17.88 -10.70
N ALA A 165 2.44 -17.25 -11.87
CA ALA A 165 3.63 -16.51 -12.25
C ALA A 165 3.90 -15.33 -11.30
N TYR A 166 5.18 -15.11 -10.97
CA TYR A 166 5.62 -13.97 -10.18
C TYR A 166 6.22 -12.88 -11.09
N ASN A 167 5.73 -11.66 -10.93
CA ASN A 167 6.29 -10.47 -11.56
C ASN A 167 6.47 -9.40 -10.48
N ARG A 168 7.69 -8.87 -10.34
CA ARG A 168 7.99 -7.75 -9.44
C ARG A 168 8.01 -6.46 -10.26
N GLN A 169 7.09 -5.54 -9.94
CA GLN A 169 7.05 -4.17 -10.48
C GLN A 169 7.11 -3.15 -9.35
#